data_AF-A0A1M6FQE1-F1
#
_entry.id   AF-A0A1M6FQE1-F1
#
_cell.length_a   1.000
_cell.length_b   1.000
_cell.length_c   1.000
_cell.angle_alpha   90.00
_cell.angle_beta   90.00
_cell.angle_gamma   90.00
#
_symmetry.space_group_name_H-M   'P 1'
#
loop_
_entity.id
_entity.type
_entity.pdbx_description
1 polymer ?
#
loop_
_entity_poly.entity_id
_entity_poly.type
_entity_poly.pdbx_seq_one_letter_code
_entity_poly.pdbx_strand_id
1 'polypeptide(L)'
;MRVGMGYDVHRLVEGRRLILGGVEIPYERGLEGHSDADVVTHAVMDALLGAAGLGDIGEHFPDSDEQYRNISSIRLLEKVGDKLRKKWFQISNIDATIIAQHPKLSPYKKAMIKNISAALGIPENQINIKATTEEGMGFTGNGEGISAHAITLLTENSPEVVYDEIISDSRRLHELKSVDYNMLKWYFSLRHPGTCESVILDAYLWRHYYNTRYYFNDKGLMWIFTNKDEVFTNIPLCRNEDLQECFEDVQDYFNTKLGMKLRVYLADEEAVDILNLPEDKYIVEEDRRYFDYIYDAESLRNLAGRKFHKKKNHVNSFKKEYEGRYEFKRLGCENILEILVFLKEWNAERDIEDEYNRVDYELLGIESVLKNCQILKFRMGGIYLDGKLEAFSMGSYADEEKTAYIHIEKANPRINGLYAFINQQFLINLFPEAEKVNREDDMGLEGLRKAKLSYQPIALVKKFNIIQK
;
A
#
# COMPACT_ATOMS: atom_id res chain seq x y z
N MET A 1 -9.56 14.20 13.08
CA MET A 1 -10.51 13.09 13.40
C MET A 1 -11.90 13.66 13.35
N ARG A 2 -12.81 13.07 12.56
CA ARG A 2 -14.20 13.51 12.41
C ARG A 2 -15.15 12.38 12.72
N VAL A 3 -16.25 12.68 13.38
CA VAL A 3 -17.29 11.71 13.71
C VAL A 3 -18.58 12.13 13.02
N GLY A 4 -19.25 11.18 12.41
CA GLY A 4 -20.56 11.38 11.81
C GLY A 4 -21.54 10.32 12.27
N MET A 5 -22.80 10.71 12.31
CA MET A 5 -23.91 9.87 12.69
C MET A 5 -24.95 9.92 11.58
N GLY A 6 -25.49 8.77 11.24
CA GLY A 6 -26.54 8.62 10.26
C GLY A 6 -27.70 7.85 10.85
N TYR A 7 -28.89 8.15 10.34
CA TYR A 7 -30.14 7.50 10.72
C TYR A 7 -31.00 7.38 9.48
N ASP A 8 -31.55 6.19 9.27
CA ASP A 8 -32.54 6.00 8.21
C ASP A 8 -33.67 5.08 8.68
N VAL A 9 -34.84 5.24 8.07
CA VAL A 9 -36.05 4.50 8.41
C VAL A 9 -36.97 4.36 7.20
N HIS A 10 -37.46 3.15 6.97
CA HIS A 10 -38.44 2.86 5.94
C HIS A 10 -39.59 1.99 6.46
N ARG A 11 -40.76 2.18 5.87
CA ARG A 11 -41.97 1.39 6.15
C ARG A 11 -41.84 0.00 5.52
N LEU A 12 -42.32 -1.02 6.22
CA LEU A 12 -42.46 -2.37 5.68
C LEU A 12 -43.76 -2.50 4.89
N VAL A 13 -43.66 -3.00 3.65
CA VAL A 13 -44.78 -3.24 2.74
C VAL A 13 -44.70 -4.63 2.13
N GLU A 14 -45.86 -5.19 1.76
CA GLU A 14 -45.93 -6.45 1.04
C GLU A 14 -45.42 -6.31 -0.40
N GLY A 15 -44.96 -7.42 -0.99
CA GLY A 15 -44.56 -7.46 -2.40
C GLY A 15 -43.20 -6.83 -2.72
N ARG A 16 -42.42 -6.42 -1.70
CA ARG A 16 -41.02 -5.97 -1.86
C ARG A 16 -40.05 -6.94 -1.19
N ARG A 17 -38.84 -7.03 -1.76
CA ARG A 17 -37.71 -7.74 -1.14
C ARG A 17 -37.20 -6.93 0.04
N LEU A 18 -36.86 -7.58 1.15
CA LEU A 18 -36.16 -6.95 2.26
C LEU A 18 -34.66 -6.99 1.98
N ILE A 19 -34.06 -5.83 1.73
CA ILE A 19 -32.62 -5.69 1.52
C ILE A 19 -32.04 -4.88 2.67
N LEU A 20 -31.02 -5.43 3.35
CA LEU A 20 -30.29 -4.76 4.43
C LEU A 20 -28.79 -5.03 4.26
N GLY A 21 -27.95 -4.00 4.27
CA GLY A 21 -26.50 -4.10 4.01
C GLY A 21 -26.15 -4.82 2.70
N GLY A 22 -26.96 -4.64 1.66
CA GLY A 22 -26.85 -5.33 0.37
C GLY A 22 -27.21 -6.83 0.40
N VAL A 23 -27.78 -7.33 1.50
CA VAL A 23 -28.20 -8.73 1.65
C VAL A 23 -29.71 -8.81 1.54
N GLU A 24 -30.21 -9.68 0.65
CA GLU A 24 -31.63 -10.03 0.66
C GLU A 24 -31.93 -10.96 1.84
N ILE A 25 -32.89 -10.56 2.66
CA ILE A 25 -33.36 -11.34 3.81
C ILE A 25 -34.71 -11.96 3.45
N PRO A 26 -34.85 -13.28 3.53
CA PRO A 26 -36.14 -13.95 3.38
C PRO A 26 -37.14 -13.46 4.44
N TYR A 27 -38.10 -12.66 3.99
CA TYR A 27 -39.17 -12.09 4.82
C TYR A 27 -40.38 -11.74 3.96
N GLU A 28 -41.59 -11.82 4.52
CA GLU A 28 -42.86 -11.59 3.81
C GLU A 28 -43.08 -10.13 3.35
N ARG A 29 -42.32 -9.18 3.92
CA ARG A 29 -42.40 -7.75 3.64
C ARG A 29 -41.02 -7.17 3.37
N GLY A 30 -40.95 -6.12 2.56
CA GLY A 30 -39.72 -5.37 2.25
C GLY A 30 -39.88 -3.88 2.52
N LEU A 31 -38.81 -3.12 2.39
CA LEU A 31 -38.81 -1.69 2.72
C LEU A 31 -39.29 -0.85 1.53
N GLU A 32 -40.15 0.12 1.81
CA GLU A 32 -40.68 1.07 0.84
C GLU A 32 -39.70 2.23 0.63
N GLY A 33 -39.24 2.41 -0.61
CA GLY A 33 -38.39 3.53 -1.00
C GLY A 33 -38.19 3.61 -2.52
N HIS A 34 -37.57 4.70 -2.99
CA HIS A 34 -37.29 4.92 -4.41
C HIS A 34 -36.17 4.00 -4.94
N SER A 35 -35.15 3.76 -4.12
CA SER A 35 -34.08 2.77 -4.32
C SER A 35 -34.51 1.37 -3.82
N ASP A 36 -33.54 0.48 -3.57
CA ASP A 36 -33.76 -0.78 -2.84
C ASP A 36 -34.10 -0.62 -1.34
N ALA A 37 -34.15 0.63 -0.85
CA ALA A 37 -34.61 1.03 0.49
C ALA A 37 -33.81 0.40 1.66
N ASP A 38 -32.53 0.13 1.43
CA ASP A 38 -31.63 -0.44 2.42
C ASP A 38 -31.23 0.58 3.51
N VAL A 39 -32.00 0.59 4.59
CA VAL A 39 -31.80 1.50 5.74
C VAL A 39 -30.41 1.39 6.38
N VAL A 40 -29.77 0.22 6.33
CA VAL A 40 -28.43 0.06 6.92
C VAL A 40 -27.41 0.81 6.09
N THR A 41 -27.46 0.59 4.78
CA THR A 41 -26.54 1.23 3.84
C THR A 41 -26.78 2.74 3.78
N HIS A 42 -28.04 3.19 3.83
CA HIS A 42 -28.39 4.61 3.92
C HIS A 42 -27.84 5.28 5.19
N ALA A 43 -28.09 4.69 6.38
CA ALA A 43 -27.56 5.22 7.63
C ALA A 43 -26.02 5.30 7.61
N VAL A 44 -25.34 4.30 7.02
CA VAL A 44 -23.88 4.34 6.85
C VAL A 44 -23.45 5.47 5.90
N MET A 45 -24.13 5.67 4.77
CA MET A 45 -23.84 6.77 3.84
C MET A 45 -23.98 8.14 4.52
N ASP A 46 -25.07 8.38 5.25
CA ASP A 46 -25.27 9.63 5.98
C ASP A 46 -24.23 9.84 7.06
N ALA A 47 -23.88 8.80 7.81
CA ALA A 47 -22.83 8.90 8.82
C ALA A 47 -21.48 9.28 8.19
N LEU A 48 -21.14 8.71 7.03
CA LEU A 48 -19.92 8.99 6.30
C LEU A 48 -19.90 10.41 5.71
N LEU A 49 -20.99 10.81 5.04
CA LEU A 49 -21.14 12.14 4.44
C LEU A 49 -21.15 13.23 5.53
N GLY A 50 -21.87 12.99 6.62
CA GLY A 50 -21.90 13.87 7.78
C GLY A 50 -20.53 14.03 8.44
N ALA A 51 -19.79 12.92 8.65
CA ALA A 51 -18.42 12.97 9.15
C ALA A 51 -17.50 13.80 8.23
N ALA A 52 -17.69 13.71 6.92
CA ALA A 52 -16.89 14.43 5.92
C ALA A 52 -17.35 15.88 5.67
N GLY A 53 -18.45 16.33 6.28
CA GLY A 53 -19.05 17.65 6.01
C GLY A 53 -19.55 17.80 4.57
N LEU A 54 -20.12 16.72 4.02
CA LEU A 54 -20.59 16.66 2.62
C LEU A 54 -22.11 16.75 2.48
N GLY A 55 -22.84 17.14 3.52
CA GLY A 55 -24.31 17.11 3.52
C GLY A 55 -24.84 15.69 3.75
N ASP A 56 -26.04 15.41 3.23
CA ASP A 56 -26.76 14.14 3.40
C ASP A 56 -26.97 13.38 2.09
N ILE A 57 -27.44 12.14 2.18
CA ILE A 57 -27.71 11.27 1.02
C ILE A 57 -28.66 11.92 0.00
N GLY A 58 -29.65 12.70 0.44
CA GLY A 58 -30.65 13.32 -0.42
C GLY A 58 -30.07 14.41 -1.32
N GLU A 59 -29.04 15.12 -0.85
CA GLU A 59 -28.28 16.08 -1.66
C GLU A 59 -27.47 15.39 -2.78
N HIS A 60 -26.96 14.18 -2.55
CA HIS A 60 -26.13 13.47 -3.55
C HIS A 60 -26.95 12.58 -4.49
N PHE A 61 -28.06 12.01 -3.99
CA PHE A 61 -28.88 11.03 -4.68
C PHE A 61 -30.38 11.32 -4.50
N PRO A 62 -30.88 12.43 -5.08
CA PRO A 62 -32.26 12.86 -4.87
C PRO A 62 -33.29 11.88 -5.46
N ASP A 63 -34.38 11.65 -4.74
CA ASP A 63 -35.49 10.77 -5.16
C ASP A 63 -36.23 11.25 -6.42
N SER A 64 -36.05 12.52 -6.82
CA SER A 64 -36.63 13.08 -8.05
C SER A 64 -35.90 12.65 -9.32
N ASP A 65 -34.72 12.06 -9.19
CA ASP A 65 -33.90 11.64 -10.32
C ASP A 65 -34.17 10.18 -10.68
N GLU A 66 -34.76 9.96 -11.86
CA GLU A 66 -35.15 8.62 -12.34
C GLU A 66 -33.96 7.66 -12.44
N GLN A 67 -32.72 8.14 -12.56
CA GLN A 67 -31.54 7.28 -12.66
C GLN A 67 -31.29 6.43 -11.40
N TYR A 68 -31.85 6.84 -10.25
CA TYR A 68 -31.70 6.12 -8.98
C TYR A 68 -32.87 5.19 -8.65
N ARG A 69 -33.88 5.10 -9.52
CA ARG A 69 -35.03 4.24 -9.29
C ARG A 69 -34.61 2.76 -9.27
N ASN A 70 -34.90 2.06 -8.19
CA ASN A 70 -34.50 0.67 -7.93
C ASN A 70 -32.97 0.43 -8.00
N ILE A 71 -32.14 1.47 -7.87
CA ILE A 71 -30.69 1.29 -7.81
C ILE A 71 -30.32 0.55 -6.52
N SER A 72 -29.23 -0.22 -6.56
CA SER A 72 -28.69 -0.82 -5.35
C SER A 72 -27.99 0.24 -4.49
N SER A 73 -28.36 0.33 -3.21
CA SER A 73 -27.72 1.26 -2.28
C SER A 73 -26.25 0.95 -2.04
N ILE A 74 -25.79 -0.29 -2.29
CA ILE A 74 -24.36 -0.63 -2.29
C ILE A 74 -23.60 0.13 -3.37
N ARG A 75 -24.17 0.33 -4.57
CA ARG A 75 -23.53 1.13 -5.63
C ARG A 75 -23.50 2.62 -5.30
N LEU A 76 -24.47 3.10 -4.53
CA LEU A 76 -24.45 4.47 -4.02
C LEU A 76 -23.36 4.63 -2.95
N LEU A 77 -23.20 3.61 -2.09
CA LEU A 77 -22.15 3.57 -1.08
C LEU A 77 -20.74 3.58 -1.71
N GLU A 78 -20.53 2.88 -2.84
CA GLU A 78 -19.28 2.96 -3.61
C GLU A 78 -18.96 4.41 -4.03
N LYS A 79 -19.97 5.14 -4.54
CA LYS A 79 -19.83 6.56 -4.92
C LYS A 79 -19.56 7.47 -3.72
N VAL A 80 -20.13 7.19 -2.55
CA VAL A 80 -19.79 7.90 -1.31
C VAL A 80 -18.33 7.63 -0.92
N GLY A 81 -17.90 6.36 -0.99
CA GLY A 81 -16.50 5.97 -0.79
C GLY A 81 -15.55 6.73 -1.72
N ASP A 82 -15.90 6.88 -3.01
CA ASP A 82 -15.13 7.67 -3.96
C ASP A 82 -15.04 9.15 -3.58
N LYS A 83 -16.14 9.76 -3.11
CA LYS A 83 -16.16 11.15 -2.64
C LYS A 83 -15.26 11.35 -1.43
N LEU A 84 -15.29 10.43 -0.47
CA LEU A 84 -14.40 10.44 0.70
C LEU A 84 -12.93 10.34 0.27
N ARG A 85 -12.62 9.39 -0.63
CA ARG A 85 -11.27 9.20 -1.18
C ARG A 85 -10.77 10.46 -1.89
N LYS A 86 -11.60 11.09 -2.73
CA LYS A 86 -11.29 12.36 -3.41
C LYS A 86 -11.03 13.52 -2.45
N LYS A 87 -11.51 13.42 -1.21
CA LYS A 87 -11.29 14.40 -0.14
C LYS A 87 -10.31 13.91 0.94
N TRP A 88 -9.54 12.87 0.66
CA TRP A 88 -8.46 12.40 1.55
C TRP A 88 -8.93 11.91 2.93
N PHE A 89 -10.19 11.50 3.04
CA PHE A 89 -10.69 10.87 4.26
C PHE A 89 -10.40 9.36 4.24
N GLN A 90 -9.90 8.86 5.37
CA GLN A 90 -9.84 7.43 5.65
C GLN A 90 -10.90 7.04 6.66
N ILE A 91 -11.56 5.92 6.42
CA ILE A 91 -12.54 5.36 7.34
C ILE A 91 -11.76 4.57 8.41
N SER A 92 -11.87 5.00 9.66
CA SER A 92 -11.27 4.30 10.80
C SER A 92 -12.17 3.17 11.27
N ASN A 93 -13.45 3.47 11.49
CA ASN A 93 -14.45 2.46 11.84
C ASN A 93 -15.87 2.89 11.46
N ILE A 94 -16.74 1.89 11.30
CA ILE A 94 -18.18 2.00 11.11
C ILE A 94 -18.86 1.10 12.14
N ASP A 95 -19.80 1.64 12.91
CA ASP A 95 -20.65 0.87 13.82
C ASP A 95 -22.11 1.17 13.50
N ALA A 96 -22.84 0.15 13.04
CA ALA A 96 -24.25 0.26 12.68
C ALA A 96 -25.13 -0.63 13.58
N THR A 97 -26.29 -0.12 13.97
CA THR A 97 -27.30 -0.83 14.75
C THR A 97 -28.62 -0.81 14.00
N ILE A 98 -29.11 -2.00 13.65
CA ILE A 98 -30.41 -2.20 13.02
C ILE A 98 -31.46 -2.39 14.11
N ILE A 99 -32.58 -1.68 14.01
CA ILE A 99 -33.70 -1.77 14.95
C ILE A 99 -34.89 -2.38 14.20
N ALA A 100 -35.21 -3.63 14.53
CA ALA A 100 -36.28 -4.39 13.89
C ALA A 100 -36.87 -5.42 14.86
N GLN A 101 -38.20 -5.51 14.93
CA GLN A 101 -38.84 -6.59 15.69
C GLN A 101 -38.67 -7.97 15.02
N HIS A 102 -38.85 -8.00 13.70
CA HIS A 102 -38.66 -9.18 12.84
C HIS A 102 -38.12 -8.72 11.46
N PRO A 103 -37.41 -9.58 10.72
CA PRO A 103 -36.98 -10.94 11.04
C PRO A 103 -35.70 -10.99 11.90
N LYS A 104 -35.25 -12.19 12.29
CA LYS A 104 -33.99 -12.37 13.03
C LYS A 104 -32.78 -12.11 12.13
N LEU A 105 -32.03 -11.05 12.42
CA LEU A 105 -30.94 -10.57 11.56
C LEU A 105 -29.57 -11.22 11.81
N SER A 106 -29.38 -11.90 12.94
CA SER A 106 -28.08 -12.49 13.34
C SER A 106 -27.39 -13.32 12.23
N PRO A 107 -28.08 -14.19 11.46
CA PRO A 107 -27.46 -14.98 10.40
C PRO A 107 -26.87 -14.17 9.25
N TYR A 108 -27.31 -12.92 9.05
CA TYR A 108 -27.01 -12.12 7.87
C TYR A 108 -25.92 -11.06 8.10
N LYS A 109 -25.63 -10.73 9.37
CA LYS A 109 -24.72 -9.62 9.72
C LYS A 109 -23.32 -9.75 9.10
N LYS A 110 -22.78 -10.97 9.03
CA LYS A 110 -21.46 -11.21 8.41
C LYS A 110 -21.47 -10.91 6.90
N ALA A 111 -22.55 -11.25 6.21
CA ALA A 111 -22.69 -10.96 4.78
C ALA A 111 -22.84 -9.44 4.54
N MET A 112 -23.57 -8.75 5.41
CA MET A 112 -23.69 -7.27 5.37
C MET A 112 -22.33 -6.59 5.55
N ILE A 113 -21.54 -7.02 6.55
CA ILE A 113 -20.16 -6.52 6.77
C ILE A 113 -19.32 -6.71 5.52
N LYS A 114 -19.37 -7.90 4.91
CA LYS A 114 -18.60 -8.21 3.70
C LYS A 114 -18.99 -7.31 2.51
N ASN A 115 -20.28 -7.07 2.31
CA ASN A 115 -20.76 -6.21 1.22
C ASN A 115 -20.33 -4.75 1.41
N ILE A 116 -20.50 -4.20 2.62
CA ILE A 116 -20.10 -2.83 2.96
C ILE A 116 -18.58 -2.67 2.87
N SER A 117 -17.83 -3.66 3.38
CA SER A 117 -16.37 -3.74 3.29
C SER A 117 -15.90 -3.67 1.83
N ALA A 118 -16.48 -4.49 0.96
CA ALA A 118 -16.15 -4.52 -0.46
C ALA A 118 -16.49 -3.19 -1.16
N ALA A 119 -17.67 -2.62 -0.90
CA ALA A 119 -18.12 -1.36 -1.50
C ALA A 119 -17.21 -0.18 -1.14
N LEU A 120 -16.72 -0.14 0.10
CA LEU A 120 -15.86 0.93 0.60
C LEU A 120 -14.37 0.67 0.36
N GLY A 121 -13.98 -0.57 0.08
CA GLY A 121 -12.58 -0.98 -0.07
C GLY A 121 -11.83 -0.97 1.28
N ILE A 122 -12.51 -1.30 2.38
CA ILE A 122 -11.93 -1.30 3.74
C ILE A 122 -11.97 -2.68 4.38
N PRO A 123 -11.04 -3.03 5.28
CA PRO A 123 -11.05 -4.33 5.99
C PRO A 123 -12.34 -4.59 6.79
N GLU A 124 -12.83 -5.83 6.78
CA GLU A 124 -14.03 -6.23 7.52
C GLU A 124 -13.95 -5.92 9.04
N ASN A 125 -12.76 -5.94 9.63
CA ASN A 125 -12.56 -5.66 11.06
C ASN A 125 -12.75 -4.18 11.45
N GLN A 126 -12.96 -3.28 10.48
CA GLN A 126 -13.32 -1.88 10.72
C GLN A 126 -14.83 -1.67 10.78
N ILE A 127 -15.63 -2.70 10.50
CA ILE A 127 -17.10 -2.59 10.42
C ILE A 127 -17.72 -3.51 11.47
N ASN A 128 -18.63 -2.93 12.26
CA ASN A 128 -19.46 -3.69 13.19
C ASN A 128 -20.95 -3.47 12.88
N ILE A 129 -21.71 -4.57 12.87
CA ILE A 129 -23.17 -4.54 12.69
C ILE A 129 -23.85 -5.24 13.85
N LYS A 130 -24.73 -4.49 14.50
CA LYS A 130 -25.60 -4.94 15.59
C LYS A 130 -27.06 -4.94 15.13
N ALA A 131 -27.87 -5.72 15.82
CA ALA A 131 -29.32 -5.72 15.63
C ALA A 131 -29.99 -5.82 16.99
N THR A 132 -31.06 -5.07 17.18
CA THR A 132 -31.87 -5.06 18.41
C THR A 132 -33.36 -5.01 18.08
N THR A 133 -34.17 -5.44 19.04
CA THR A 133 -35.64 -5.32 19.04
C THR A 133 -36.06 -4.21 19.99
N GLU A 134 -37.23 -3.62 19.79
CA GLU A 134 -37.83 -2.62 20.71
C GLU A 134 -38.88 -3.25 21.64
N GLU A 135 -38.85 -4.58 21.82
CA GLU A 135 -39.76 -5.30 22.72
C GLU A 135 -41.26 -5.01 22.47
N GLY A 136 -41.64 -4.84 21.19
CA GLY A 136 -43.02 -4.51 20.81
C GLY A 136 -43.40 -3.04 21.01
N MET A 137 -42.44 -2.14 21.28
CA MET A 137 -42.69 -0.70 21.42
C MET A 137 -42.38 0.08 20.13
N GLY A 138 -43.23 1.06 19.82
CA GLY A 138 -43.04 1.94 18.65
C GLY A 138 -43.21 1.23 17.30
N PHE A 139 -42.99 1.97 16.22
CA PHE A 139 -43.22 1.47 14.85
C PHE A 139 -42.28 0.31 14.47
N THR A 140 -41.03 0.31 14.95
CA THR A 140 -40.10 -0.81 14.74
C THR A 140 -40.48 -2.02 15.57
N GLY A 141 -40.95 -1.84 16.81
CA GLY A 141 -41.45 -2.90 17.68
C GLY A 141 -42.77 -3.50 17.21
N ASN A 142 -43.67 -2.69 16.65
CA ASN A 142 -44.91 -3.15 16.02
C ASN A 142 -44.69 -3.82 14.65
N GLY A 143 -43.47 -3.78 14.11
CA GLY A 143 -43.16 -4.33 12.79
C GLY A 143 -43.78 -3.54 11.63
N GLU A 144 -43.99 -2.23 11.81
CA GLU A 144 -44.47 -1.30 10.78
C GLU A 144 -43.32 -0.80 9.89
N GLY A 145 -42.09 -0.83 10.39
CA GLY A 145 -40.90 -0.41 9.67
C GLY A 145 -39.62 -0.96 10.31
N ILE A 146 -38.49 -0.69 9.65
CA ILE A 146 -37.15 -0.97 10.16
C ILE A 146 -36.39 0.35 10.13
N SER A 147 -35.61 0.63 11.17
CA SER A 147 -34.67 1.74 11.19
C SER A 147 -33.25 1.26 11.44
N ALA A 148 -32.29 2.11 11.09
CA ALA A 148 -30.89 1.87 11.40
C ALA A 148 -30.22 3.16 11.87
N HIS A 149 -29.31 3.03 12.81
CA HIS A 149 -28.34 4.05 13.17
C HIS A 149 -26.96 3.61 12.74
N ALA A 150 -26.12 4.54 12.28
CA ALA A 150 -24.71 4.30 12.09
C ALA A 150 -23.89 5.44 12.69
N ILE A 151 -22.73 5.10 13.25
CA ILE A 151 -21.70 6.05 13.66
C ILE A 151 -20.41 5.68 12.94
N THR A 152 -19.73 6.69 12.41
CA THR A 152 -18.45 6.50 11.74
C THR A 152 -17.41 7.44 12.30
N LEU A 153 -16.17 6.97 12.35
CA LEU A 153 -15.00 7.78 12.60
C LEU A 153 -14.20 7.85 11.30
N LEU A 154 -14.02 9.07 10.79
CA LEU A 154 -13.07 9.36 9.74
C LEU A 154 -11.80 9.92 10.37
N THR A 155 -10.66 9.42 9.91
CA THR A 155 -9.41 10.13 10.06
C THR A 155 -9.20 10.96 8.80
N GLU A 156 -8.88 12.23 8.99
CA GLU A 156 -8.26 12.97 7.91
C GLU A 156 -6.89 12.35 7.68
N ASN A 157 -6.70 11.84 6.47
CA ASN A 157 -5.37 11.87 5.87
C ASN A 157 -5.23 13.12 5.02
N SER A 158 -6.10 14.13 5.24
CA SER A 158 -5.92 15.43 4.66
C SER A 158 -4.55 15.93 5.11
N PRO A 159 -3.75 16.49 4.18
CA PRO A 159 -2.61 17.28 4.55
C PRO A 159 -3.18 18.57 5.15
N GLU A 160 -3.72 18.51 6.36
CA GLU A 160 -4.42 19.64 7.01
C GLU A 160 -3.45 20.72 7.50
N VAL A 161 -2.14 20.50 7.30
CA VAL A 161 -1.11 21.53 7.35
C VAL A 161 -0.87 22.18 5.96
N VAL A 162 -1.47 21.67 4.88
CA VAL A 162 -1.15 22.08 3.49
C VAL A 162 -2.33 22.72 2.74
N TYR A 163 -3.60 22.54 3.13
CA TYR A 163 -4.70 23.17 2.38
C TYR A 163 -4.71 24.71 2.41
N ASP A 164 -4.27 25.34 3.51
CA ASP A 164 -4.07 26.80 3.55
C ASP A 164 -2.79 27.25 2.82
N GLU A 165 -1.83 26.34 2.56
CA GLU A 165 -0.59 26.64 1.82
C GLU A 165 -0.74 26.46 0.29
N ILE A 166 -1.67 25.60 -0.16
CA ILE A 166 -1.97 25.34 -1.60
C ILE A 166 -2.35 26.62 -2.36
N ILE A 167 -2.95 27.60 -1.68
CA ILE A 167 -3.39 28.87 -2.30
C ILE A 167 -2.22 29.88 -2.41
N SER A 168 -1.04 29.59 -1.84
CA SER A 168 0.13 30.48 -1.92
C SER A 168 1.27 29.99 -2.83
N ASP A 169 1.47 28.67 -2.98
CA ASP A 169 2.45 28.11 -3.93
C ASP A 169 2.18 26.60 -4.19
N SER A 170 1.45 26.28 -5.28
CA SER A 170 1.04 24.91 -5.63
C SER A 170 2.20 23.96 -5.97
N ARG A 171 3.44 24.45 -6.00
CA ARG A 171 4.65 23.64 -6.23
C ARG A 171 5.68 23.79 -5.10
N ARG A 172 5.21 24.07 -3.88
CA ARG A 172 6.07 24.07 -2.69
C ARG A 172 6.69 22.69 -2.48
N LEU A 173 8.01 22.65 -2.33
CA LEU A 173 8.74 21.42 -2.02
C LEU A 173 8.63 21.05 -0.55
N HIS A 174 8.30 19.79 -0.30
CA HIS A 174 8.30 19.14 1.00
C HIS A 174 9.46 18.16 1.08
N GLU A 175 10.17 18.13 2.20
CA GLU A 175 11.14 17.08 2.51
C GLU A 175 10.41 15.81 2.98
N LEU A 176 10.82 14.64 2.49
CA LEU A 176 10.24 13.36 2.88
C LEU A 176 10.49 13.02 4.36
N LYS A 177 9.43 13.01 5.16
CA LYS A 177 9.44 12.66 6.59
C LYS A 177 8.65 11.38 6.84
N SER A 178 9.00 10.67 7.91
CA SER A 178 8.34 9.41 8.30
C SER A 178 6.84 9.58 8.54
N VAL A 179 6.42 10.77 9.02
CA VAL A 179 5.01 11.10 9.26
C VAL A 179 4.18 11.15 7.97
N ASP A 180 4.82 11.30 6.80
CA ASP A 180 4.16 11.35 5.49
C ASP A 180 3.71 9.96 5.01
N TYR A 181 4.11 8.88 5.70
CA TYR A 181 3.94 7.51 5.26
C TYR A 181 2.49 7.14 4.92
N ASN A 182 1.54 7.55 5.76
CA ASN A 182 0.12 7.22 5.56
C ASN A 182 -0.48 7.96 4.35
N MET A 183 -0.02 9.18 4.09
CA MET A 183 -0.42 9.96 2.92
C MET A 183 0.19 9.35 1.65
N LEU A 184 1.51 9.08 1.67
CA LEU A 184 2.21 8.50 0.54
C LEU A 184 1.70 7.10 0.19
N LYS A 185 1.27 6.31 1.17
CA LYS A 185 0.69 4.98 0.92
C LYS A 185 -0.45 5.06 -0.10
N TRP A 186 -1.26 6.11 -0.06
CA TRP A 186 -2.32 6.30 -1.04
C TRP A 186 -1.76 6.56 -2.44
N TYR A 187 -0.79 7.45 -2.59
CA TYR A 187 -0.16 7.75 -3.88
C TYR A 187 0.51 6.50 -4.49
N PHE A 188 1.19 5.71 -3.67
CA PHE A 188 1.77 4.43 -4.08
C PHE A 188 0.73 3.36 -4.44
N SER A 189 -0.54 3.51 -4.04
CA SER A 189 -1.63 2.60 -4.44
C SER A 189 -2.31 2.97 -5.76
N LEU A 190 -1.93 4.09 -6.39
CA LEU A 190 -2.53 4.52 -7.65
C LEU A 190 -2.04 3.72 -8.86
N ARG A 191 -0.83 3.14 -8.78
CA ARG A 191 -0.19 2.31 -9.81
C ARG A 191 0.67 1.23 -9.19
N HIS A 192 0.81 0.09 -9.88
CA HIS A 192 1.58 -1.08 -9.43
C HIS A 192 2.50 -1.62 -10.54
N PRO A 193 3.53 -0.87 -10.98
CA PRO A 193 4.38 -1.26 -12.10
C PRO A 193 5.33 -2.43 -11.80
N GLY A 194 5.41 -2.88 -10.53
CA GLY A 194 6.23 -4.03 -10.13
C GLY A 194 7.71 -3.73 -9.92
N THR A 195 8.10 -2.46 -9.99
CA THR A 195 9.46 -1.96 -9.71
C THR A 195 9.67 -1.75 -8.21
N CYS A 196 10.89 -1.87 -7.70
CA CYS A 196 11.18 -1.59 -6.28
C CYS A 196 10.96 -0.12 -5.91
N GLU A 197 11.15 0.82 -6.85
CA GLU A 197 10.89 2.25 -6.65
C GLU A 197 9.40 2.57 -6.49
N SER A 198 8.51 1.68 -6.96
CA SER A 198 7.07 1.79 -6.73
C SER A 198 6.62 1.22 -5.38
N VAL A 199 7.56 0.93 -4.49
CA VAL A 199 7.27 0.50 -3.12
C VAL A 199 7.69 1.57 -2.14
N ILE A 200 6.74 2.01 -1.30
CA ILE A 200 6.92 3.14 -0.38
C ILE A 200 8.17 3.04 0.51
N LEU A 201 8.57 1.83 0.94
CA LEU A 201 9.72 1.67 1.83
C LEU A 201 11.04 2.06 1.15
N ASP A 202 11.16 1.84 -0.16
CA ASP A 202 12.35 2.19 -0.95
C ASP A 202 12.62 3.70 -0.89
N ALA A 203 11.57 4.51 -1.07
CA ALA A 203 11.66 5.97 -0.95
C ALA A 203 12.21 6.41 0.42
N TYR A 204 11.87 5.71 1.50
CA TYR A 204 12.38 6.00 2.85
C TYR A 204 13.81 5.52 3.08
N LEU A 205 14.19 4.38 2.50
CA LEU A 205 15.56 3.87 2.57
C LEU A 205 16.53 4.83 1.89
N TRP A 206 16.19 5.35 0.72
CA TRP A 206 17.09 6.19 -0.06
C TRP A 206 16.93 7.70 0.17
N ARG A 207 16.02 8.13 1.06
CA ARG A 207 15.70 9.56 1.25
C ARG A 207 16.89 10.45 1.56
N HIS A 208 17.86 9.94 2.32
CA HIS A 208 19.04 10.71 2.72
C HIS A 208 20.08 10.77 1.61
N TYR A 209 20.17 9.72 0.77
CA TYR A 209 21.06 9.68 -0.38
C TYR A 209 20.60 10.65 -1.47
N TYR A 210 19.30 10.67 -1.74
CA TYR A 210 18.69 11.46 -2.79
C TYR A 210 18.11 12.81 -2.33
N ASN A 211 18.31 13.21 -1.06
CA ASN A 211 17.66 14.39 -0.48
C ASN A 211 16.19 14.49 -0.93
N THR A 212 15.44 13.40 -0.73
CA THR A 212 14.15 13.19 -1.38
C THR A 212 13.14 14.24 -0.97
N ARG A 213 12.64 14.96 -1.97
CA ARG A 213 11.59 15.96 -1.84
C ARG A 213 10.46 15.65 -2.79
N TYR A 214 9.31 16.24 -2.52
CA TYR A 214 8.15 16.13 -3.39
C TYR A 214 7.31 17.39 -3.33
N TYR A 215 6.47 17.57 -4.34
CA TYR A 215 5.30 18.44 -4.29
C TYR A 215 4.13 17.65 -4.88
N PHE A 216 2.91 18.15 -4.71
CA PHE A 216 1.72 17.47 -5.19
C PHE A 216 0.71 18.47 -5.73
N ASN A 217 -0.16 18.00 -6.61
CA ASN A 217 -1.31 18.72 -7.11
C ASN A 217 -2.58 17.88 -6.86
N ASP A 218 -3.68 18.21 -7.52
CA ASP A 218 -4.95 17.50 -7.40
C ASP A 218 -4.94 16.10 -8.05
N LYS A 219 -3.91 15.77 -8.84
CA LYS A 219 -3.81 14.54 -9.65
C LYS A 219 -2.72 13.59 -9.21
N GLY A 220 -1.64 14.11 -8.64
CA GLY A 220 -0.47 13.29 -8.35
C GLY A 220 0.58 13.96 -7.48
N LEU A 221 1.58 13.15 -7.14
CA LEU A 221 2.77 13.56 -6.43
C LEU A 221 3.98 13.46 -7.36
N MET A 222 4.76 14.54 -7.40
CA MET A 222 5.93 14.69 -8.24
C MET A 222 7.17 14.67 -7.34
N TRP A 223 8.10 13.76 -7.64
CA TRP A 223 9.35 13.66 -6.91
C TRP A 223 10.37 14.69 -7.38
N ILE A 224 11.23 15.13 -6.47
CA ILE A 224 12.45 15.87 -6.78
C ILE A 224 13.57 15.26 -5.94
N PHE A 225 14.56 14.71 -6.64
CA PHE A 225 15.75 14.11 -6.04
C PHE A 225 16.96 14.98 -6.32
N THR A 226 17.88 15.02 -5.38
CA THR A 226 19.18 15.67 -5.52
C THR A 226 20.25 14.74 -4.99
N ASN A 227 21.21 14.40 -5.84
CA ASN A 227 22.39 13.62 -5.48
C ASN A 227 23.64 14.33 -5.99
N LYS A 228 24.50 14.77 -5.07
CA LYS A 228 25.63 15.66 -5.36
C LYS A 228 25.14 16.89 -6.14
N ASP A 229 25.64 17.08 -7.36
CA ASP A 229 25.30 18.22 -8.24
C ASP A 229 24.19 17.88 -9.25
N GLU A 230 23.62 16.68 -9.20
CA GLU A 230 22.57 16.25 -10.12
C GLU A 230 21.17 16.36 -9.49
N VAL A 231 20.24 16.95 -10.23
CA VAL A 231 18.81 17.01 -9.92
C VAL A 231 18.05 16.20 -10.95
N PHE A 232 17.19 15.30 -10.49
CA PHE A 232 16.41 14.41 -11.34
C PHE A 232 15.09 14.03 -10.64
N THR A 233 14.24 13.30 -11.34
CA THR A 233 12.96 12.81 -10.81
C THR A 233 12.77 11.33 -11.18
N ASN A 234 11.71 10.73 -10.63
CA ASN A 234 11.16 9.45 -11.07
C ASN A 234 9.79 9.73 -11.70
N ILE A 235 9.13 8.69 -12.21
CA ILE A 235 7.75 8.81 -12.69
C ILE A 235 6.83 9.34 -11.56
N PRO A 236 5.94 10.31 -11.84
CA PRO A 236 4.99 10.81 -10.85
C PRO A 236 4.09 9.70 -10.28
N LEU A 237 3.80 9.77 -8.98
CA LEU A 237 2.81 8.90 -8.36
C LEU A 237 1.41 9.48 -8.62
N CYS A 238 0.76 8.95 -9.64
CA CYS A 238 -0.55 9.37 -10.14
C CYS A 238 -1.23 8.18 -10.81
N ARG A 239 -2.49 8.31 -11.22
CA ARG A 239 -3.17 7.27 -12.02
C ARG A 239 -2.64 7.28 -13.45
N ASN A 240 -2.79 6.16 -14.16
CA ASN A 240 -2.43 6.07 -15.58
C ASN A 240 -3.10 7.16 -16.44
N GLU A 241 -4.36 7.50 -16.15
CA GLU A 241 -5.12 8.53 -16.86
C GLU A 241 -4.59 9.96 -16.66
N ASP A 242 -3.90 10.20 -15.54
CA ASP A 242 -3.36 11.52 -15.16
C ASP A 242 -1.86 11.65 -15.48
N LEU A 243 -1.21 10.56 -15.88
CA LEU A 243 0.25 10.47 -15.99
C LEU A 243 0.85 11.48 -17.00
N GLN A 244 0.18 11.69 -18.14
CA GLN A 244 0.62 12.66 -19.14
C GLN A 244 0.71 14.08 -18.54
N GLU A 245 -0.32 14.48 -17.79
CA GLU A 245 -0.38 15.82 -17.21
C GLU A 245 0.59 16.00 -16.03
N CYS A 246 0.69 15.01 -15.15
CA CYS A 246 1.69 15.04 -14.07
C CYS A 246 3.13 15.06 -14.61
N PHE A 247 3.39 14.36 -15.72
CA PHE A 247 4.70 14.39 -16.39
C PHE A 247 4.99 15.78 -16.99
N GLU A 248 4.01 16.39 -17.64
CA GLU A 248 4.14 17.76 -18.17
C GLU A 248 4.35 18.79 -17.05
N ASP A 249 3.71 18.61 -15.89
CA ASP A 249 3.87 19.48 -14.73
C ASP A 249 5.29 19.40 -14.14
N VAL A 250 5.84 18.19 -13.95
CA VAL A 250 7.23 18.06 -13.49
C VAL A 250 8.22 18.55 -14.54
N GLN A 251 7.94 18.35 -15.83
CA GLN A 251 8.75 18.94 -16.88
C GLN A 251 8.78 20.47 -16.80
N ASP A 252 7.62 21.10 -16.66
CA ASP A 252 7.51 22.55 -16.53
C ASP A 252 8.24 23.05 -15.28
N TYR A 253 8.14 22.31 -14.16
CA TYR A 253 8.92 22.60 -12.95
C TYR A 253 10.42 22.62 -13.21
N PHE A 254 10.96 21.58 -13.86
CA PHE A 254 12.39 21.52 -14.22
C PHE A 254 12.80 22.70 -15.11
N ASN A 255 12.04 22.95 -16.19
CA ASN A 255 12.42 23.96 -17.17
C ASN A 255 12.28 25.39 -16.65
N THR A 256 11.23 25.69 -15.87
CA THR A 256 10.90 27.07 -15.48
C THR A 256 11.40 27.44 -14.08
N LYS A 257 11.29 26.53 -13.10
CA LYS A 257 11.68 26.81 -11.71
C LYS A 257 13.16 26.49 -11.47
N LEU A 258 13.64 25.36 -11.99
CA LEU A 258 15.04 24.96 -11.83
C LEU A 258 15.93 25.49 -12.95
N GLY A 259 15.36 25.85 -14.12
CA GLY A 259 16.14 26.24 -15.29
C GLY A 259 16.95 25.07 -15.88
N MET A 260 16.48 23.83 -15.68
CA MET A 260 17.17 22.59 -16.06
C MET A 260 16.30 21.76 -17.00
N LYS A 261 16.94 20.96 -17.84
CA LYS A 261 16.25 19.94 -18.64
C LYS A 261 15.80 18.79 -17.75
N LEU A 262 14.60 18.27 -18.00
CA LEU A 262 14.04 17.14 -17.27
C LEU A 262 14.92 15.89 -17.45
N ARG A 263 15.22 15.23 -16.33
CA ARG A 263 15.83 13.90 -16.26
C ARG A 263 14.96 13.03 -15.38
N VAL A 264 14.37 12.00 -15.97
CA VAL A 264 13.65 10.96 -15.25
C VAL A 264 14.50 9.70 -15.26
N TYR A 265 14.80 9.18 -14.09
CA TYR A 265 15.50 7.90 -13.96
C TYR A 265 14.54 6.84 -13.42
N LEU A 266 14.87 5.58 -13.74
CA LEU A 266 14.17 4.42 -13.20
C LEU A 266 12.67 4.39 -13.58
N ALA A 267 12.31 4.93 -14.74
CA ALA A 267 10.95 4.91 -15.25
C ALA A 267 10.53 3.47 -15.58
N ASP A 268 9.33 3.09 -15.17
CA ASP A 268 8.75 1.78 -15.48
C ASP A 268 8.30 1.69 -16.96
N GLU A 269 8.29 0.47 -17.51
CA GLU A 269 7.94 0.22 -18.93
C GLU A 269 6.52 0.70 -19.27
N GLU A 270 5.56 0.50 -18.37
CA GLU A 270 4.17 0.92 -18.57
C GLU A 270 4.06 2.45 -18.68
N ALA A 271 4.78 3.20 -17.83
CA ALA A 271 4.82 4.65 -17.91
C ALA A 271 5.44 5.15 -19.21
N VAL A 272 6.52 4.51 -19.69
CA VAL A 272 7.13 4.84 -20.98
C VAL A 272 6.15 4.64 -22.13
N ASP A 273 5.42 3.51 -22.12
CA ASP A 273 4.41 3.19 -23.14
C ASP A 273 3.24 4.19 -23.13
N ILE A 274 2.75 4.56 -21.94
CA ILE A 274 1.65 5.53 -21.79
C ILE A 274 2.08 6.92 -22.28
N LEU A 275 3.26 7.38 -21.86
CA LEU A 275 3.75 8.72 -22.20
C LEU A 275 4.08 8.86 -23.69
N ASN A 276 4.49 7.75 -24.34
CA ASN A 276 4.77 7.68 -25.77
C ASN A 276 5.54 8.91 -26.29
N LEU A 277 6.65 9.20 -25.61
CA LEU A 277 7.35 10.47 -25.76
C LEU A 277 7.98 10.63 -27.15
N PRO A 278 7.87 11.81 -27.77
CA PRO A 278 8.33 12.00 -29.13
C PRO A 278 9.87 12.04 -29.20
N GLU A 279 10.43 11.21 -30.08
CA GLU A 279 11.89 11.00 -30.22
C GLU A 279 12.66 12.28 -30.58
N ASP A 280 12.04 13.29 -31.18
CA ASP A 280 12.69 14.57 -31.47
C ASP A 280 12.92 15.43 -30.20
N LYS A 281 12.18 15.17 -29.11
CA LYS A 281 12.25 15.92 -27.85
C LYS A 281 12.91 15.16 -26.70
N TYR A 282 12.88 13.83 -26.71
CA TYR A 282 13.40 13.01 -25.62
C TYR A 282 14.31 11.90 -26.11
N ILE A 283 15.19 11.47 -25.22
CA ILE A 283 15.95 10.22 -25.31
C ILE A 283 15.34 9.28 -24.27
N VAL A 284 14.91 8.10 -24.70
CA VAL A 284 14.38 7.06 -23.81
C VAL A 284 15.27 5.83 -23.98
N GLU A 285 15.96 5.44 -22.92
CA GLU A 285 16.96 4.35 -22.95
C GLU A 285 16.73 3.36 -21.82
N GLU A 286 16.75 2.07 -22.15
CA GLU A 286 16.77 1.01 -21.14
C GLU A 286 18.07 1.06 -20.32
N ASP A 287 17.95 0.95 -18.99
CA ASP A 287 19.11 0.85 -18.11
C ASP A 287 19.16 -0.50 -17.42
N ARG A 288 19.86 -1.46 -18.06
CA ARG A 288 19.98 -2.83 -17.56
C ARG A 288 20.56 -2.92 -16.14
N ARG A 289 21.32 -1.93 -15.68
CA ARG A 289 21.89 -1.94 -14.32
C ARG A 289 20.81 -2.01 -13.26
N TYR A 290 19.66 -1.40 -13.53
CA TYR A 290 18.58 -1.22 -12.58
C TYR A 290 17.38 -2.15 -12.82
N PHE A 291 17.52 -3.20 -13.64
CA PHE A 291 16.41 -4.14 -13.83
C PHE A 291 16.19 -4.97 -12.57
N ASP A 292 14.94 -5.04 -12.13
CA ASP A 292 14.59 -5.83 -10.95
C ASP A 292 14.50 -7.31 -11.27
N TYR A 293 14.91 -8.13 -10.32
CA TYR A 293 14.85 -9.58 -10.44
C TYR A 293 13.61 -10.12 -9.74
N ILE A 294 12.70 -10.70 -10.52
CA ILE A 294 11.48 -11.33 -10.03
C ILE A 294 11.67 -12.84 -9.98
N TYR A 295 11.28 -13.44 -8.86
CA TYR A 295 11.38 -14.88 -8.61
C TYR A 295 10.01 -15.46 -8.25
N ASP A 296 9.84 -16.75 -8.56
CA ASP A 296 8.76 -17.55 -8.01
C ASP A 296 9.01 -17.80 -6.52
N ALA A 297 8.08 -17.39 -5.65
CA ALA A 297 8.29 -17.42 -4.21
C ALA A 297 8.33 -18.86 -3.67
N GLU A 298 7.52 -19.76 -4.22
CA GLU A 298 7.53 -21.17 -3.83
C GLU A 298 8.87 -21.83 -4.14
N SER A 299 9.44 -21.55 -5.32
CA SER A 299 10.75 -22.02 -5.73
C SER A 299 11.86 -21.55 -4.79
N LEU A 300 11.82 -20.30 -4.32
CA LEU A 300 12.80 -19.80 -3.36
C LEU A 300 12.60 -20.38 -1.94
N ARG A 301 11.36 -20.66 -1.52
CA ARG A 301 11.08 -21.35 -0.25
C ARG A 301 11.56 -22.80 -0.28
N ASN A 302 11.33 -23.52 -1.37
CA ASN A 302 11.57 -24.97 -1.44
C ASN A 302 12.96 -25.34 -1.98
N LEU A 303 13.54 -24.50 -2.85
CA LEU A 303 14.79 -24.76 -3.58
C LEU A 303 14.79 -26.13 -4.26
N ALA A 304 13.64 -26.52 -4.82
CA ALA A 304 13.42 -27.85 -5.39
C ALA A 304 13.92 -27.97 -6.84
N GLY A 305 14.31 -29.17 -7.24
CA GLY A 305 14.72 -29.47 -8.61
C GLY A 305 16.18 -29.15 -8.96
N ARG A 306 16.58 -29.58 -10.16
CA ARG A 306 17.98 -29.56 -10.60
C ARG A 306 18.59 -28.15 -10.66
N LYS A 307 17.78 -27.14 -11.02
CA LYS A 307 18.24 -25.76 -11.15
C LYS A 307 18.68 -25.14 -9.82
N PHE A 308 18.09 -25.55 -8.70
CA PHE A 308 18.38 -25.03 -7.37
C PHE A 308 19.35 -25.89 -6.54
N HIS A 309 19.87 -26.99 -7.11
CA HIS A 309 20.71 -27.96 -6.40
C HIS A 309 21.87 -27.31 -5.64
N LYS A 310 22.58 -26.35 -6.25
CA LYS A 310 23.68 -25.63 -5.59
C LYS A 310 23.20 -24.82 -4.38
N LYS A 311 22.08 -24.12 -4.48
CA LYS A 311 21.50 -23.32 -3.38
C LYS A 311 21.00 -24.22 -2.25
N LYS A 312 20.32 -25.31 -2.60
CA LYS A 312 19.89 -26.33 -1.65
C LYS A 312 21.08 -26.94 -0.90
N ASN A 313 22.20 -27.17 -1.58
CA ASN A 313 23.42 -27.66 -0.93
C ASN A 313 24.04 -26.65 0.03
N HIS A 314 24.06 -25.36 -0.31
CA HIS A 314 24.51 -24.32 0.63
C HIS A 314 23.64 -24.29 1.90
N VAL A 315 22.32 -24.32 1.75
CA VAL A 315 21.37 -24.38 2.87
C VAL A 315 21.59 -25.64 3.72
N ASN A 316 21.68 -26.81 3.09
CA ASN A 316 21.86 -28.08 3.80
C ASN A 316 23.22 -28.18 4.50
N SER A 317 24.28 -27.64 3.88
CA SER A 317 25.61 -27.58 4.49
C SER A 317 25.59 -26.72 5.74
N PHE A 318 24.98 -25.52 5.66
CA PHE A 318 24.81 -24.64 6.82
C PHE A 318 24.03 -25.35 7.94
N LYS A 319 22.88 -25.95 7.61
CA LYS A 319 22.05 -26.66 8.60
C LYS A 319 22.80 -27.80 9.30
N LYS A 320 23.60 -28.56 8.55
CA LYS A 320 24.38 -29.68 9.08
C LYS A 320 25.54 -29.20 9.97
N GLU A 321 26.24 -28.15 9.55
CA GLU A 321 27.42 -27.65 10.27
C GLU A 321 27.04 -26.94 11.59
N TYR A 322 25.88 -26.29 11.61
CA TYR A 322 25.40 -25.50 12.75
C TYR A 322 24.17 -26.12 13.44
N GLU A 323 23.97 -27.43 13.28
CA GLU A 323 22.84 -28.16 13.86
C GLU A 323 22.74 -27.89 15.39
N GLY A 324 21.54 -27.51 15.84
CA GLY A 324 21.27 -27.16 17.24
C GLY A 324 21.86 -25.83 17.72
N ARG A 325 22.58 -25.08 16.86
CA ARG A 325 23.24 -23.81 17.21
C ARG A 325 22.66 -22.59 16.51
N TYR A 326 21.85 -22.79 15.47
CA TYR A 326 21.19 -21.69 14.77
C TYR A 326 19.71 -21.56 15.13
N GLU A 327 19.19 -20.34 15.04
CA GLU A 327 17.76 -20.04 15.21
C GLU A 327 17.35 -18.93 14.23
N PHE A 328 16.20 -19.08 13.57
CA PHE A 328 15.55 -17.96 12.88
C PHE A 328 14.65 -17.22 13.87
N LYS A 329 14.79 -15.90 13.98
CA LYS A 329 13.88 -15.06 14.76
C LYS A 329 13.21 -14.03 13.88
N ARG A 330 11.90 -13.86 14.08
CA ARG A 330 11.21 -12.64 13.66
C ARG A 330 11.73 -11.50 14.54
N LEU A 331 12.13 -10.40 13.92
CA LEU A 331 12.67 -9.24 14.61
C LEU A 331 11.61 -8.13 14.64
N GLY A 332 11.54 -7.42 15.76
CA GLY A 332 10.70 -6.25 15.97
C GLY A 332 11.51 -5.00 16.29
N CYS A 333 10.80 -3.94 16.68
CA CYS A 333 11.41 -2.67 17.09
C CYS A 333 12.32 -2.80 18.32
N GLU A 334 12.07 -3.80 19.16
CA GLU A 334 12.88 -4.14 20.32
C GLU A 334 14.30 -4.60 19.95
N ASN A 335 14.52 -5.06 18.70
CA ASN A 335 15.81 -5.56 18.24
C ASN A 335 16.67 -4.51 17.53
N ILE A 336 16.24 -3.24 17.43
CA ILE A 336 16.92 -2.22 16.63
C ILE A 336 18.40 -2.06 17.01
N LEU A 337 18.70 -1.96 18.32
CA LEU A 337 20.09 -1.78 18.77
C LEU A 337 20.98 -2.95 18.34
N GLU A 338 20.48 -4.17 18.45
CA GLU A 338 21.20 -5.37 18.03
C GLU A 338 21.43 -5.40 16.52
N ILE A 339 20.42 -5.05 15.73
CA ILE A 339 20.52 -4.95 14.27
C ILE A 339 21.57 -3.92 13.87
N LEU A 340 21.59 -2.74 14.51
CA LEU A 340 22.57 -1.69 14.22
C LEU A 340 24.00 -2.12 14.57
N VAL A 341 24.19 -2.84 15.68
CA VAL A 341 25.49 -3.44 16.04
C VAL A 341 25.94 -4.43 14.98
N PHE A 342 25.06 -5.36 14.59
CA PHE A 342 25.35 -6.33 13.53
C PHE A 342 25.73 -5.65 12.21
N LEU A 343 24.97 -4.65 11.76
CA LEU A 343 25.23 -3.94 10.51
C LEU A 343 26.56 -3.18 10.55
N LYS A 344 26.93 -2.62 11.70
CA LYS A 344 28.22 -1.95 11.88
C LYS A 344 29.39 -2.94 11.81
N GLU A 345 29.28 -4.10 12.46
CA GLU A 345 30.27 -5.18 12.38
C GLU A 345 30.39 -5.69 10.94
N TRP A 346 29.25 -5.95 10.29
CA TRP A 346 29.20 -6.38 8.91
C TRP A 346 29.87 -5.37 7.96
N ASN A 347 29.65 -4.06 8.17
CA ASN A 347 30.29 -3.03 7.35
C ASN A 347 31.82 -3.01 7.51
N ALA A 348 32.31 -3.15 8.75
CA ALA A 348 33.75 -3.15 9.04
C ALA A 348 34.51 -4.36 8.44
N GLU A 349 33.80 -5.45 8.16
CA GLU A 349 34.37 -6.67 7.60
C GLU A 349 34.34 -6.72 6.06
N ARG A 350 33.73 -5.74 5.38
CA ARG A 350 33.63 -5.74 3.93
C ARG A 350 34.90 -5.21 3.28
N ASP A 351 35.44 -6.01 2.37
CA ASP A 351 36.59 -5.67 1.52
C ASP A 351 36.10 -5.08 0.17
N ILE A 352 35.26 -4.04 0.23
CA ILE A 352 34.69 -3.40 -0.96
C ILE A 352 34.95 -1.90 -0.90
N GLU A 353 35.77 -1.39 -1.83
CA GLU A 353 35.83 0.04 -2.14
C GLU A 353 34.50 0.45 -2.79
N ASP A 354 33.74 1.32 -2.12
CA ASP A 354 32.53 1.94 -2.67
C ASP A 354 32.82 3.40 -3.02
N GLU A 355 33.20 3.65 -4.28
CA GLU A 355 33.54 4.96 -4.83
C GLU A 355 32.39 6.00 -4.66
N TYR A 356 31.16 5.55 -4.35
CA TYR A 356 29.97 6.39 -4.24
C TYR A 356 29.37 6.48 -2.83
N ASN A 357 30.00 5.89 -1.80
CA ASN A 357 29.50 5.80 -0.42
C ASN A 357 28.05 5.26 -0.30
N ARG A 358 27.53 4.53 -1.30
CA ARG A 358 26.15 4.02 -1.33
C ARG A 358 25.87 3.11 -0.14
N VAL A 359 26.87 2.36 0.30
CA VAL A 359 26.77 1.49 1.48
C VAL A 359 26.55 2.30 2.76
N ASP A 360 27.26 3.43 2.93
CA ASP A 360 27.07 4.27 4.12
C ASP A 360 25.69 4.91 4.12
N TYR A 361 25.21 5.36 2.95
CA TYR A 361 23.85 5.87 2.82
C TYR A 361 22.76 4.79 2.97
N GLU A 362 23.01 3.56 2.49
CA GLU A 362 22.12 2.42 2.73
C GLU A 362 22.02 2.16 4.25
N LEU A 363 23.13 2.18 4.98
CA LEU A 363 23.15 2.01 6.43
C LEU A 363 22.41 3.15 7.16
N LEU A 364 22.61 4.41 6.73
CA LEU A 364 21.86 5.56 7.25
C LEU A 364 20.35 5.42 6.97
N GLY A 365 20.00 4.95 5.78
CA GLY A 365 18.63 4.65 5.36
C GLY A 365 17.98 3.58 6.23
N ILE A 366 18.67 2.46 6.43
CA ILE A 366 18.23 1.37 7.31
C ILE A 366 18.05 1.89 8.73
N GLU A 367 19.03 2.62 9.29
CA GLU A 367 18.91 3.20 10.62
C GLU A 367 17.70 4.12 10.76
N SER A 368 17.48 4.99 9.76
CA SER A 368 16.32 5.88 9.70
C SER A 368 15.00 5.09 9.69
N VAL A 369 14.89 4.06 8.84
CA VAL A 369 13.69 3.20 8.75
C VAL A 369 13.45 2.46 10.06
N LEU A 370 14.48 1.85 10.64
CA LEU A 370 14.42 1.13 11.91
C LEU A 370 13.92 2.03 13.04
N LYS A 371 14.47 3.25 13.18
CA LYS A 371 14.01 4.22 14.20
C LYS A 371 12.55 4.65 14.03
N ASN A 372 11.95 4.40 12.87
CA ASN A 372 10.56 4.73 12.53
C ASN A 372 9.70 3.48 12.31
N CYS A 373 10.10 2.31 12.83
CA CYS A 373 9.39 1.04 12.68
C CYS A 373 7.95 1.01 13.21
N GLN A 374 7.55 1.99 14.04
CA GLN A 374 6.17 2.15 14.52
C GLN A 374 5.25 2.80 13.48
N ILE A 375 5.83 3.52 12.51
CA ILE A 375 5.10 4.26 11.47
C ILE A 375 5.16 3.51 10.15
N LEU A 376 6.37 3.10 9.75
CA LEU A 376 6.62 2.42 8.48
C LEU A 376 6.27 0.93 8.61
N LYS A 377 5.59 0.35 7.61
CA LYS A 377 5.24 -1.07 7.62
C LYS A 377 6.26 -1.90 6.85
N PHE A 378 6.95 -2.78 7.55
CA PHE A 378 7.89 -3.75 6.98
C PHE A 378 8.01 -4.96 7.91
N ARG A 379 8.63 -6.04 7.43
CA ARG A 379 8.91 -7.27 8.18
C ARG A 379 10.42 -7.45 8.27
N MET A 380 10.90 -7.90 9.43
CA MET A 380 12.32 -8.16 9.68
C MET A 380 12.53 -9.53 10.28
N GLY A 381 13.65 -10.15 9.93
CA GLY A 381 14.05 -11.45 10.44
C GLY A 381 15.56 -11.58 10.47
N GLY A 382 16.04 -12.44 11.35
CA GLY A 382 17.47 -12.69 11.49
C GLY A 382 17.78 -14.15 11.78
N ILE A 383 19.01 -14.54 11.44
CA ILE A 383 19.59 -15.82 11.87
C ILE A 383 20.54 -15.53 13.01
N TYR A 384 20.26 -16.18 14.15
CA TYR A 384 21.14 -16.22 15.29
C TYR A 384 21.97 -17.48 15.20
N LEU A 385 23.26 -17.37 15.53
CA LEU A 385 24.15 -18.51 15.72
C LEU A 385 24.81 -18.37 17.09
N ASP A 386 24.70 -19.40 17.92
CA ASP A 386 25.23 -19.40 19.29
C ASP A 386 24.79 -18.17 20.10
N GLY A 387 23.55 -17.71 19.86
CA GLY A 387 22.94 -16.55 20.51
C GLY A 387 23.30 -15.18 19.93
N LYS A 388 24.17 -15.11 18.90
CA LYS A 388 24.56 -13.86 18.22
C LYS A 388 23.84 -13.71 16.88
N LEU A 389 23.33 -12.52 16.57
CA LEU A 389 22.79 -12.20 15.24
C LEU A 389 23.91 -12.22 14.18
N GLU A 390 23.81 -13.12 13.21
CA GLU A 390 24.80 -13.32 12.13
C GLU A 390 24.25 -13.04 10.73
N ALA A 391 22.92 -12.95 10.59
CA ALA A 391 22.29 -12.49 9.36
C ALA A 391 21.00 -11.71 9.65
N PHE A 392 20.70 -10.73 8.81
CA PHE A 392 19.56 -9.83 8.91
C PHE A 392 18.94 -9.63 7.53
N SER A 393 17.60 -9.65 7.46
CA SER A 393 16.86 -9.26 6.28
C SER A 393 15.62 -8.44 6.63
N MET A 394 15.28 -7.51 5.74
CA MET A 394 14.13 -6.61 5.83
C MET A 394 13.42 -6.55 4.48
N GLY A 395 12.08 -6.59 4.52
CA GLY A 395 11.25 -6.58 3.34
C GLY A 395 9.84 -6.06 3.59
N SER A 396 9.12 -5.77 2.52
CA SER A 396 7.72 -5.36 2.56
C SER A 396 6.87 -6.28 1.68
N TYR A 397 5.54 -6.17 1.79
CA TYR A 397 4.60 -6.97 1.02
C TYR A 397 3.62 -6.05 0.30
N ALA A 398 3.46 -6.27 -1.00
CA ALA A 398 2.44 -5.64 -1.83
C ALA A 398 1.28 -6.62 -2.03
N ASP A 399 0.13 -6.33 -1.41
CA ASP A 399 -1.04 -7.22 -1.42
C ASP A 399 -1.63 -7.36 -2.82
N GLU A 400 -1.71 -6.26 -3.57
CA GLU A 400 -2.28 -6.17 -4.92
C GLU A 400 -1.47 -6.98 -5.94
N GLU A 401 -0.14 -7.04 -5.76
CA GLU A 401 0.78 -7.77 -6.63
C GLU A 401 1.06 -9.19 -6.14
N LYS A 402 0.70 -9.49 -4.89
CA LYS A 402 1.09 -10.70 -4.13
C LYS A 402 2.60 -10.94 -4.14
N THR A 403 3.36 -9.85 -4.02
CA THR A 403 4.81 -9.84 -4.16
C THR A 403 5.47 -9.43 -2.85
N ALA A 404 6.44 -10.22 -2.39
CA ALA A 404 7.37 -9.80 -1.34
C ALA A 404 8.53 -9.03 -1.96
N TYR A 405 8.81 -7.83 -1.44
CA TYR A 405 9.95 -7.01 -1.83
C TYR A 405 11.04 -7.15 -0.77
N ILE A 406 12.20 -7.66 -1.16
CA ILE A 406 13.33 -7.91 -0.25
C ILE A 406 14.34 -6.79 -0.40
N HIS A 407 14.20 -5.78 0.44
CA HIS A 407 15.00 -4.56 0.40
C HIS A 407 16.42 -4.76 0.93
N ILE A 408 16.55 -5.44 2.08
CA ILE A 408 17.85 -5.65 2.72
C ILE A 408 18.09 -7.13 2.97
N GLU A 409 19.29 -7.60 2.63
CA GLU A 409 19.78 -8.93 2.98
C GLU A 409 21.29 -8.86 3.27
N LYS A 410 21.66 -8.88 4.56
CA LYS A 410 23.05 -8.87 5.00
C LYS A 410 23.33 -10.11 5.86
N ALA A 411 24.50 -10.73 5.67
CA ALA A 411 24.92 -11.90 6.44
C ALA A 411 26.44 -11.89 6.60
N ASN A 412 26.93 -12.51 7.67
CA ASN A 412 28.35 -12.69 7.88
C ASN A 412 28.98 -13.47 6.71
N PRO A 413 29.90 -12.85 5.93
CA PRO A 413 30.45 -13.47 4.73
C PRO A 413 31.38 -14.65 5.04
N ARG A 414 31.85 -14.77 6.28
CA ARG A 414 32.75 -15.85 6.72
C ARG A 414 32.00 -17.16 7.01
N ILE A 415 30.67 -17.12 7.09
CA ILE A 415 29.83 -18.28 7.40
C ILE A 415 29.25 -18.86 6.11
N ASN A 416 29.78 -20.01 5.70
CA ASN A 416 29.41 -20.64 4.45
C ASN A 416 27.91 -21.03 4.44
N GLY A 417 27.21 -20.65 3.37
CA GLY A 417 25.79 -20.96 3.18
C GLY A 417 24.81 -20.06 3.93
N LEU A 418 25.27 -19.16 4.82
CA LEU A 418 24.40 -18.31 5.62
C LEU A 418 23.51 -17.38 4.77
N TYR A 419 24.07 -16.75 3.73
CA TYR A 419 23.28 -15.96 2.76
C TYR A 419 22.16 -16.76 2.11
N ALA A 420 22.44 -18.01 1.69
CA ALA A 420 21.41 -18.87 1.12
C ALA A 420 20.36 -19.28 2.15
N PHE A 421 20.79 -19.44 3.40
CA PHE A 421 19.92 -19.80 4.51
C PHE A 421 18.98 -18.67 4.91
N ILE A 422 19.47 -17.45 5.18
CA ILE A 422 18.59 -16.30 5.52
C ILE A 422 17.63 -16.00 4.36
N ASN A 423 18.10 -16.06 3.11
CA ASN A 423 17.25 -15.82 1.94
C ASN A 423 16.01 -16.74 1.93
N GLN A 424 16.20 -18.04 2.18
CA GLN A 424 15.12 -19.01 2.22
C GLN A 424 14.25 -18.83 3.47
N GLN A 425 14.88 -18.74 4.65
CA GLN A 425 14.14 -18.73 5.92
C GLN A 425 13.32 -17.45 6.10
N PHE A 426 13.80 -16.32 5.59
CA PHE A 426 13.04 -15.07 5.61
C PHE A 426 11.72 -15.18 4.86
N LEU A 427 11.73 -15.79 3.67
CA LEU A 427 10.51 -16.03 2.89
C LEU A 427 9.58 -17.06 3.55
N ILE A 428 10.11 -18.18 4.04
CA ILE A 428 9.31 -19.22 4.70
C ILE A 428 8.55 -18.65 5.89
N ASN A 429 9.23 -17.87 6.73
CA ASN A 429 8.68 -17.46 8.02
C ASN A 429 7.92 -16.14 7.94
N LEU A 430 8.34 -15.20 7.08
CA LEU A 430 7.76 -13.86 7.05
C LEU A 430 7.00 -13.55 5.77
N PHE A 431 7.01 -14.39 4.74
CA PHE A 431 6.19 -14.18 3.53
C PHE A 431 5.64 -15.52 3.01
N PRO A 432 4.97 -16.35 3.84
CA PRO A 432 4.36 -17.59 3.38
C PRO A 432 3.28 -17.38 2.31
N GLU A 433 2.65 -16.20 2.30
CA GLU A 433 1.57 -15.81 1.39
C GLU A 433 2.07 -15.34 0.01
N ALA A 434 3.34 -14.98 -0.12
CA ALA A 434 3.85 -14.40 -1.36
C ALA A 434 3.83 -15.42 -2.52
N GLU A 435 3.37 -14.97 -3.68
CA GLU A 435 3.44 -15.71 -4.95
C GLU A 435 4.74 -15.36 -5.69
N LYS A 436 5.16 -14.09 -5.63
CA LYS A 436 6.39 -13.60 -6.25
C LYS A 436 7.31 -12.96 -5.21
N VAL A 437 8.60 -12.89 -5.56
CA VAL A 437 9.59 -12.15 -4.80
C VAL A 437 10.32 -11.19 -5.74
N ASN A 438 10.27 -9.90 -5.47
CA ASN A 438 11.17 -8.92 -6.08
C ASN A 438 12.38 -8.77 -5.15
N ARG A 439 13.59 -9.03 -5.67
CA ARG A 439 14.84 -8.84 -4.91
C ARG A 439 15.66 -7.66 -5.43
N GLU A 440 15.03 -6.68 -6.07
CA GLU A 440 15.62 -5.43 -6.59
C GLU A 440 16.69 -5.67 -7.66
N ASP A 441 17.51 -4.67 -7.97
CA ASP A 441 18.45 -4.67 -9.10
C ASP A 441 19.92 -4.99 -8.75
N ASP A 442 20.76 -5.16 -9.76
CA ASP A 442 22.17 -5.51 -9.58
C ASP A 442 23.14 -4.32 -9.58
N MET A 443 22.63 -3.10 -9.77
CA MET A 443 23.38 -1.85 -9.90
C MET A 443 24.53 -1.87 -10.93
N GLY A 444 24.54 -2.82 -11.85
CA GLY A 444 25.67 -3.04 -12.77
C GLY A 444 26.83 -3.86 -12.20
N LEU A 445 26.76 -4.31 -10.95
CA LEU A 445 27.83 -5.07 -10.30
C LEU A 445 27.84 -6.52 -10.77
N GLU A 446 28.92 -6.94 -11.44
CA GLU A 446 29.01 -8.27 -12.06
C GLU A 446 28.81 -9.42 -11.05
N GLY A 447 29.41 -9.30 -9.86
CA GLY A 447 29.27 -10.29 -8.78
C GLY A 447 27.83 -10.43 -8.30
N LEU A 448 27.15 -9.29 -8.08
CA LEU A 448 25.75 -9.26 -7.66
C LEU A 448 24.83 -9.81 -8.76
N ARG A 449 25.05 -9.42 -10.01
CA ARG A 449 24.34 -9.95 -11.18
C ARG A 449 24.43 -11.47 -11.27
N LYS A 450 25.64 -12.03 -11.16
CA LYS A 450 25.85 -13.50 -11.12
C LYS A 450 25.11 -14.14 -9.95
N ALA A 451 25.13 -13.53 -8.77
CA ALA A 451 24.43 -14.02 -7.59
C ALA A 451 22.90 -14.04 -7.79
N LYS A 452 22.31 -12.97 -8.30
CA LYS A 452 20.86 -12.86 -8.58
C LYS A 452 20.41 -13.85 -9.66
N LEU A 453 21.11 -13.89 -10.81
CA LEU A 453 20.83 -14.86 -11.88
C LEU A 453 20.94 -16.32 -11.41
N SER A 454 21.81 -16.62 -10.45
CA SER A 454 21.95 -17.99 -9.91
C SER A 454 20.71 -18.50 -9.17
N TYR A 455 19.78 -17.61 -8.77
CA TYR A 455 18.49 -17.94 -8.18
C TYR A 455 17.36 -18.12 -9.21
N GLN A 456 17.67 -18.09 -10.51
CA GLN A 456 16.72 -18.40 -11.58
C GLN A 456 15.49 -17.46 -11.57
N PRO A 457 15.69 -16.15 -11.78
CA PRO A 457 14.56 -15.22 -11.90
C PRO A 457 13.61 -15.67 -13.01
N ILE A 458 12.31 -15.51 -12.77
CA ILE A 458 11.24 -15.79 -13.74
C ILE A 458 10.99 -14.62 -14.68
N ALA A 459 11.38 -13.41 -14.27
CA ALA A 459 11.30 -12.20 -15.08
C ALA A 459 12.35 -11.16 -14.64
N LEU A 460 12.65 -10.23 -15.54
CA LEU A 460 13.35 -8.99 -15.21
C LEU A 460 12.41 -7.82 -15.50
N VAL A 461 12.14 -6.96 -14.52
CA VAL A 461 11.35 -5.74 -14.74
C VAL A 461 12.29 -4.67 -15.25
N LYS A 462 12.02 -4.18 -16.47
CA LYS A 462 12.88 -3.18 -17.10
C LYS A 462 12.64 -1.80 -16.50
N LYS A 463 13.70 -0.99 -16.53
CA LYS A 463 13.66 0.41 -16.14
C LYS A 463 14.35 1.27 -17.18
N PHE A 464 13.86 2.48 -17.35
CA PHE A 464 14.27 3.40 -18.42
C PHE A 464 14.73 4.74 -17.85
N ASN A 465 15.66 5.37 -18.56
CA ASN A 465 16.03 6.76 -18.35
C ASN A 465 15.36 7.60 -19.45
N ILE A 466 14.70 8.69 -19.07
CA ILE A 466 14.07 9.65 -19.98
C ILE A 466 14.80 10.98 -19.82
N ILE A 467 15.47 11.42 -20.89
CA ILE A 467 16.25 12.66 -20.90
C ILE A 467 15.64 13.63 -21.92
N GLN A 468 15.26 14.82 -21.45
CA GLN A 468 14.81 15.90 -22.32
C GLN A 468 16.00 16.49 -23.09
N LYS A 469 15.85 16.65 -24.41
CA LYS A 469 16.87 17.21 -25.32
C LYS A 469 17.06 18.73 -25.19
#